data_AF-A0A7W0RA65-F1
#
_entry.id   AF-A0A7W0RA65-F1
#
_cell.length_a   1.000
_cell.length_b   1.000
_cell.length_c   1.000
_cell.angle_alpha   90.00
_cell.angle_beta   90.00
_cell.angle_gamma   90.00
#
_symmetry.space_group_name_H-M   'P 1'
#
loop_
_entity.id
_entity.type
_entity.pdbx_description
1 polymer ?
#
loop_
_entity_poly.entity_id
_entity_poly.type
_entity_poly.pdbx_seq_one_letter_code
_entity_poly.pdbx_strand_id
1 'polypeptide(L)' 'MMANENRALVGKILLAGAVVLGILALLCWTGRLPVDQGARDVLAMALGVSALADAAIGFFFLTRSRQP' A
#
# COMPACT_ATOMS: atom_id res chain seq x y z
N MET A 1 17.91 15.94 -14.16
CA MET A 1 18.18 15.26 -12.88
C MET A 1 16.98 15.27 -11.92
N MET A 2 16.25 16.39 -11.71
CA MET A 2 15.16 16.44 -10.71
C MET A 2 13.95 15.49 -10.94
N ALA A 3 13.68 15.05 -12.18
CA ALA A 3 12.54 14.19 -12.48
C ALA A 3 12.71 12.73 -11.98
N ASN A 4 13.94 12.23 -11.85
CA ASN A 4 14.18 10.85 -11.42
C ASN A 4 14.12 10.70 -9.89
N GLU A 5 14.55 11.74 -9.18
CA GLU A 5 14.52 11.80 -7.72
C GLU A 5 13.09 11.88 -7.19
N ASN A 6 12.24 12.69 -7.83
CA ASN A 6 10.81 12.76 -7.50
C ASN A 6 10.09 11.41 -7.73
N ARG A 7 10.44 10.65 -8.77
CA ARG A 7 9.87 9.32 -9.03
C ARG A 7 10.28 8.30 -7.97
N ALA A 8 11.54 8.33 -7.53
CA ALA A 8 12.02 7.48 -6.46
C ALA A 8 11.35 7.80 -5.11
N LEU A 9 11.15 9.10 -4.81
CA LEU A 9 10.42 9.56 -3.62
C LEU A 9 8.96 9.08 -3.63
N VAL A 10 8.25 9.27 -4.74
CA VAL A 10 6.85 8.80 -4.90
C VAL A 10 6.77 7.28 -4.73
N GLY A 11 7.69 6.52 -5.33
CA GLY A 11 7.73 5.06 -5.18
C GLY A 11 7.94 4.59 -3.74
N LYS A 12 8.78 5.29 -2.96
CA LYS A 12 8.97 5.00 -1.52
C LYS A 12 7.73 5.32 -0.69
N ILE A 13 7.08 6.45 -0.96
CA ILE A 13 5.86 6.86 -0.24
C ILE A 13 4.73 5.84 -0.47
N LEU A 14 4.55 5.40 -1.72
CA LEU A 14 3.55 4.39 -2.06
C LEU A 14 3.84 3.04 -1.39
N LEU A 15 5.10 2.61 -1.32
CA LEU A 15 5.47 1.40 -0.56
C LEU A 15 5.20 1.54 0.93
N ALA A 16 5.46 2.71 1.53
CA ALA A 16 5.12 2.96 2.93
C ALA A 16 3.60 2.90 3.14
N GLY A 17 2.81 3.47 2.23
CA GLY A 17 1.35 3.38 2.22
C GLY A 17 0.84 1.94 2.15
N ALA A 18 1.41 1.13 1.25
CA ALA A 18 1.09 -0.29 1.13
C ALA A 18 1.29 -1.06 2.45
N VAL A 19 2.38 -0.79 3.17
CA VAL A 19 2.66 -1.44 4.47
C VAL A 19 1.60 -1.03 5.50
N VAL A 20 1.24 0.25 5.57
CA VAL A 20 0.21 0.74 6.50
C VAL A 20 -1.15 0.10 6.18
N LEU A 21 -1.53 0.04 4.90
CA LEU A 21 -2.77 -0.61 4.46
C LEU A 21 -2.77 -2.11 4.76
N GLY A 22 -1.64 -2.79 4.61
CA GLY A 22 -1.50 -4.21 4.97
C GLY A 22 -1.66 -4.46 6.47
N ILE A 23 -1.11 -3.59 7.32
CA ILE A 23 -1.31 -3.65 8.77
C ILE A 23 -2.77 -3.39 9.12
N LEU A 24 -3.41 -2.40 8.49
CA LEU A 24 -4.84 -2.11 8.71
C LEU A 24 -5.73 -3.28 8.27
N ALA A 25 -5.42 -3.94 7.15
CA ALA A 25 -6.12 -5.14 6.69
C ALA A 25 -6.02 -6.26 7.73
N LEU A 26 -4.83 -6.50 8.28
CA LEU A 26 -4.60 -7.47 9.35
C LEU A 26 -5.35 -7.12 10.63
N LEU A 27 -5.37 -5.84 11.03
CA LEU A 27 -6.12 -5.38 12.21
C LEU A 27 -7.64 -5.50 12.03
N CYS A 28 -8.14 -5.29 10.81
CA CYS A 28 -9.54 -5.51 10.45
C CYS A 28 -9.88 -7.00 10.53
N TRP A 29 -9.04 -7.86 9.97
CA TRP A 29 -9.26 -9.31 9.94
C TRP A 29 -9.14 -9.97 11.33
N THR A 30 -8.13 -9.60 12.11
CA THR A 30 -7.94 -10.08 13.51
C THR A 30 -8.98 -9.52 14.48
N GLY A 31 -9.78 -8.57 14.03
CA GLY A 31 -10.85 -8.02 14.81
C GLY A 31 -10.42 -7.11 15.97
N ARG A 32 -9.25 -6.51 15.85
CA ARG A 32 -8.78 -5.47 16.76
C ARG A 32 -9.42 -4.10 16.48
N LEU A 33 -9.94 -3.89 15.27
CA LEU A 33 -10.66 -2.66 14.93
C LEU A 33 -12.17 -2.77 15.26
N PRO A 34 -12.77 -1.70 15.83
CA PRO A 34 -14.20 -1.63 16.12
C PRO A 34 -15.00 -1.40 14.83
N VAL A 35 -15.04 -2.43 13.98
CA VAL A 35 -15.81 -2.47 12.73
C VAL A 35 -16.84 -3.58 12.84
N ASP A 36 -18.02 -3.32 12.29
CA ASP A 36 -19.13 -4.27 12.23
C ASP A 36 -18.69 -5.62 11.66
N GLN A 37 -19.12 -6.72 12.29
CA GLN A 37 -18.64 -8.07 11.98
C GLN A 37 -18.90 -8.46 10.52
N GLY A 38 -20.05 -8.03 9.96
CA GLY A 38 -20.39 -8.28 8.56
C GLY A 38 -19.56 -7.49 7.54
N ALA A 39 -18.96 -6.37 7.96
CA ALA A 39 -18.16 -5.50 7.08
C ALA A 39 -16.66 -5.76 7.20
N ARG A 40 -16.21 -6.50 8.22
CA ARG A 40 -14.78 -6.75 8.50
C ARG A 40 -14.06 -7.43 7.36
N ASP A 41 -14.62 -8.51 6.82
CA ASP A 41 -13.97 -9.28 5.76
C ASP A 41 -13.89 -8.46 4.47
N VAL A 42 -14.94 -7.68 4.19
CA VAL A 42 -14.99 -6.77 3.04
C VAL A 42 -13.94 -5.67 3.18
N LEU A 43 -13.82 -5.05 4.36
CA LEU A 43 -12.79 -4.04 4.61
C LEU A 43 -11.38 -4.63 4.57
N ALA A 44 -11.16 -5.80 5.17
CA ALA A 44 -9.86 -6.47 5.15
C ALA A 44 -9.43 -6.78 3.70
N MET A 45 -10.35 -7.25 2.85
CA MET A 45 -10.09 -7.46 1.44
C MET A 45 -9.84 -6.15 0.68
N ALA A 46 -10.66 -5.12 0.88
CA ALA A 46 -10.49 -3.83 0.22
C ALA A 46 -9.13 -3.19 0.56
N LEU A 47 -8.74 -3.22 1.84
CA LEU A 47 -7.44 -2.74 2.33
C LEU A 47 -6.29 -3.58 1.79
N GLY A 48 -6.44 -4.91 1.75
CA GLY A 48 -5.43 -5.82 1.21
C GLY A 48 -5.19 -5.63 -0.29
N VAL A 49 -6.25 -5.48 -1.08
CA VAL A 49 -6.16 -5.21 -2.53
C VAL A 49 -5.53 -3.83 -2.77
N SER A 50 -5.91 -2.82 -1.99
CA SER A 50 -5.32 -1.48 -2.07
C SER A 50 -3.83 -1.50 -1.73
N ALA A 51 -3.43 -2.24 -0.69
CA ALA A 51 -2.03 -2.43 -0.32
C ALA A 51 -1.21 -3.08 -1.46
N LEU A 52 -1.76 -4.10 -2.12
CA LEU A 52 -1.11 -4.75 -3.26
C LEU A 52 -0.97 -3.80 -4.45
N ALA A 53 -1.98 -2.98 -4.73
CA ALA A 53 -1.92 -1.98 -5.78
C ALA A 53 -0.83 -0.92 -5.50
N ASP A 54 -0.78 -0.37 -4.29
CA ASP A 54 0.24 0.59 -3.88
C ASP A 54 1.65 -0.02 -3.91
N ALA A 55 1.79 -1.28 -3.51
CA ALA A 55 3.06 -2.00 -3.59
C ALA A 55 3.51 -2.19 -5.05
N ALA A 56 2.60 -2.57 -5.94
CA ALA A 56 2.89 -2.75 -7.37
C ALA A 56 3.28 -1.43 -8.05
N ILE A 57 2.54 -0.35 -7.78
CA ILE A 57 2.83 0.97 -8.33
C ILE A 57 4.14 1.52 -7.74
N GLY A 58 4.33 1.40 -6.42
CA GLY A 58 5.56 1.82 -5.75
C GLY A 58 6.80 1.09 -6.30
N PHE A 59 6.70 -0.23 -6.49
CA PHE A 59 7.76 -1.03 -7.09
C PHE A 59 8.03 -0.65 -8.54
N PHE A 60 7.00 -0.36 -9.34
CA PHE A 60 7.13 0.11 -10.72
C PHE A 60 7.85 1.46 -10.83
N PHE A 61 7.50 2.43 -9.97
CA PHE A 61 8.18 3.72 -9.94
C PHE A 61 9.65 3.59 -9.49
N LEU A 62 9.93 2.72 -8.52
CA LEU A 62 11.30 2.46 -8.07
C LEU A 62 12.16 1.77 -9.14
N THR A 63 11.61 0.78 -9.85
CA THR A 63 12.32 0.11 -10.94
C THR A 63 12.59 1.05 -12.13
N ARG A 64 11.64 1.92 -12.50
CA ARG A 64 11.88 2.94 -13.53
C ARG A 64 12.83 4.05 -13.10
N SER A 65 12.86 4.42 -11.82
CA SER A 65 13.82 5.40 -11.31
C SER A 65 15.27 4.89 -11.30
N ARG A 66 15.47 3.57 -11.39
CA ARG A 66 16.77 2.91 -11.49
C ARG A 66 17.32 2.81 -12.92
N GLN A 67 16.52 3.11 -13.95
CA GLN A 67 17.02 3.18 -15.32
C GLN A 67 17.64 4.58 -15.56
N PRO A 68 18.93 4.64 -15.96
CA PRO A 68 19.67 5.89 -16.16
C PRO A 68 19.17 6.71 -17.36
#